data_AF-A0A840AQ02-F1
#
_entry.id   AF-A0A840AQ02-F1
#
_cell.length_a   1.000
_cell.length_b   1.000
_cell.length_c   1.000
_cell.angle_alpha   90.00
_cell.angle_beta   90.00
_cell.angle_gamma   90.00
#
_symmetry.space_group_name_H-M   'P 1'
#
loop_
_entity.id
_entity.type
_entity.pdbx_description
1 polymer ?
#
loop_
_entity_poly.entity_id
_entity_poly.type
_entity_poly.pdbx_seq_one_letter_code
_entity_poly.pdbx_strand_id
1 'polypeptide(L)'
;MASEDYEVLRASITDTLELKAGRRYVVMTDVRVRKGATLVVEDGATILIQNGAVSSSEIGHAALIFEQGSVLKAGRLYVRACNDRFRPIKRADNGGLWFFGAYRSAAKDGLSVTAAPATDASSFSAVLIATYYLGHADPVSDSNDPIEDDRDGFSLMGVGPQEWDVAEVRSYHSADDGLDLTNSQIRLQRLRVVAPGEDGINLSSSTLQVARSLQVDVDITDVFDRDIFDFETDDGPSYVEIAQHCHVDICGVFGDQLHLKSPDMPAPSEADGVSYRFKDFLRQSPALVYSLNED
;
A
#
# COMPACT_ATOMS: atom_id res chain seq x y z
N MET A 1 17.73 2.19 33.16
CA MET A 1 17.65 2.30 31.69
C MET A 1 17.01 1.01 31.22
N ALA A 2 15.76 1.05 30.75
CA ALA A 2 15.12 -0.14 30.21
C ALA A 2 15.88 -0.52 28.93
N SER A 3 16.39 -1.75 28.87
CA SER A 3 16.69 -2.41 27.60
C SER A 3 15.44 -2.25 26.73
N GLU A 4 15.55 -1.54 25.60
CA GLU A 4 14.48 -1.60 24.61
C GLU A 4 14.53 -3.02 24.03
N ASP A 5 13.66 -3.91 24.51
CA ASP A 5 13.55 -5.28 24.01
C ASP A 5 12.96 -5.23 22.60
N TYR A 6 13.85 -5.21 21.62
CA TYR A 6 13.54 -5.48 20.22
C TYR A 6 13.99 -6.89 19.84
N GLU A 7 13.27 -7.50 18.92
CA GLU A 7 13.62 -8.78 18.31
C GLU A 7 13.87 -8.56 16.82
N VAL A 8 15.05 -8.95 16.33
CA VAL A 8 15.38 -8.82 14.91
C VAL A 8 14.84 -10.04 14.16
N LEU A 9 14.03 -9.80 13.13
CA LEU A 9 13.59 -10.80 12.17
C LEU A 9 14.69 -11.00 11.12
N ARG A 10 15.55 -12.00 11.34
CA ARG A 10 16.81 -12.17 10.58
C ARG A 10 16.70 -13.03 9.31
N ALA A 11 15.59 -13.72 9.12
CA ALA A 11 15.42 -14.68 8.05
C ALA A 11 13.98 -14.71 7.58
N SER A 12 13.76 -15.31 6.41
CA SER A 12 12.41 -15.61 5.93
C SER A 12 11.65 -16.47 6.96
N ILE A 13 10.36 -16.20 7.09
CA ILE A 13 9.43 -16.95 7.92
C ILE A 13 8.92 -18.12 7.08
N THR A 14 9.31 -19.35 7.45
CA THR A 14 8.98 -20.58 6.71
C THR A 14 7.84 -21.38 7.33
N ASP A 15 7.50 -21.08 8.58
CA ASP A 15 6.45 -21.74 9.36
C ASP A 15 5.56 -20.68 10.02
N THR A 16 4.81 -21.07 11.07
CA THR A 16 4.09 -20.09 11.88
C THR A 16 5.05 -19.33 12.79
N LEU A 17 5.11 -18.01 12.63
CA LEU A 17 5.76 -17.08 13.57
C LEU A 17 4.69 -16.22 14.25
N GLU A 18 4.77 -16.09 15.57
CA GLU A 18 3.87 -15.27 16.36
C GLU A 18 4.62 -14.09 16.98
N LEU A 19 4.21 -12.88 16.63
CA LEU A 19 4.73 -11.63 17.18
C LEU A 19 3.89 -11.22 18.39
N LYS A 20 4.53 -11.13 19.56
CA LYS A 20 3.88 -10.92 20.85
C LYS A 20 3.59 -9.45 21.14
N ALA A 21 2.46 -9.21 21.80
CA ALA A 21 2.02 -7.88 22.22
C ALA A 21 3.08 -7.20 23.10
N GLY A 22 3.22 -5.87 22.95
CA GLY A 22 4.17 -5.06 23.72
C GLY A 22 5.63 -5.21 23.28
N ARG A 23 5.92 -5.99 22.24
CA ARG A 23 7.26 -6.13 21.66
C ARG A 23 7.43 -5.36 20.36
N ARG A 24 8.68 -5.03 20.06
CA ARG A 24 9.09 -4.45 18.78
C ARG A 24 9.87 -5.49 17.98
N TYR A 25 9.52 -5.65 16.73
CA TYR A 25 10.18 -6.55 15.80
C TYR A 25 10.86 -5.73 14.71
N VAL A 26 12.09 -6.05 14.34
CA VAL A 26 12.88 -5.26 13.39
C VAL A 26 13.17 -6.10 12.15
N VAL A 27 12.80 -5.55 11.00
CA VAL A 27 13.10 -6.04 9.66
C VAL A 27 14.31 -5.24 9.16
N MET A 28 15.46 -5.91 9.03
CA MET A 28 16.73 -5.29 8.61
C MET A 28 17.14 -5.66 7.18
N THR A 29 16.41 -6.60 6.58
CA THR A 29 16.53 -7.06 5.20
C THR A 29 15.12 -7.24 4.64
N ASP A 30 15.00 -7.73 3.44
CA ASP A 30 13.81 -8.32 2.81
C ASP A 30 13.40 -9.63 3.52
N VAL A 31 12.64 -9.46 4.61
CA VAL A 31 12.04 -10.56 5.37
C VAL A 31 10.80 -11.02 4.64
N ARG A 32 10.81 -12.29 4.23
CA ARG A 32 9.72 -12.89 3.46
C ARG A 32 8.90 -13.88 4.28
N VAL A 33 7.58 -13.74 4.31
CA VAL A 33 6.66 -14.79 4.77
C VAL A 33 6.42 -15.71 3.58
N ARG A 34 7.01 -16.91 3.64
CA ARG A 34 7.05 -17.85 2.52
C ARG A 34 5.68 -18.50 2.28
N LYS A 35 5.51 -19.11 1.11
CA LYS A 35 4.37 -19.98 0.80
C LYS A 35 4.15 -21.02 1.91
N GLY A 36 2.91 -21.12 2.40
CA GLY A 36 2.51 -22.03 3.48
C GLY A 36 2.87 -21.56 4.90
N ALA A 37 3.67 -20.49 5.03
CA ALA A 37 4.02 -19.90 6.31
C ALA A 37 2.91 -18.97 6.81
N THR A 38 2.91 -18.67 8.11
CA THR A 38 1.92 -17.78 8.73
C THR A 38 2.61 -16.79 9.65
N LEU A 39 2.37 -15.50 9.45
CA LEU A 39 2.70 -14.48 10.43
C LEU A 39 1.46 -14.11 11.23
N VAL A 40 1.48 -14.42 12.52
CA VAL A 40 0.46 -14.00 13.49
C VAL A 40 1.00 -12.79 14.24
N VAL A 41 0.25 -11.70 14.28
CA VAL A 41 0.66 -10.47 14.98
C VAL A 41 -0.37 -10.14 16.05
N GLU A 42 0.01 -10.30 17.31
CA GLU A 42 -0.83 -9.91 18.45
C GLU A 42 -1.00 -8.38 18.51
N ASP A 43 -2.18 -7.95 18.94
CA ASP A 43 -2.47 -6.52 19.12
C ASP A 43 -1.48 -5.87 20.11
N GLY A 44 -0.81 -4.81 19.64
CA GLY A 44 0.20 -4.10 20.42
C GLY A 44 1.63 -4.54 20.14
N ALA A 45 1.87 -5.54 19.27
CA ALA A 45 3.15 -5.70 18.62
C ALA A 45 3.38 -4.56 17.61
N THR A 46 4.64 -4.17 17.39
CA THR A 46 5.02 -3.19 16.36
C THR A 46 6.14 -3.75 15.50
N ILE A 47 5.99 -3.70 14.19
CA ILE A 47 7.05 -4.02 13.24
C ILE A 47 7.76 -2.71 12.85
N LEU A 48 9.08 -2.74 12.86
CA LEU A 48 9.94 -1.67 12.41
C LEU A 48 10.69 -2.16 11.17
N ILE A 49 10.69 -1.36 10.10
CA ILE A 49 11.50 -1.62 8.91
C ILE A 49 12.65 -0.62 8.93
N GLN A 50 13.88 -1.13 8.85
CA GLN A 50 15.06 -0.28 8.93
C GLN A 50 15.27 0.49 7.62
N ASN A 51 15.55 1.77 7.74
CA ASN A 51 15.91 2.61 6.61
C ASN A 51 17.36 2.41 6.15
N GLY A 52 17.58 2.69 4.87
CA GLY A 52 18.86 2.68 4.17
C GLY A 52 19.05 1.44 3.30
N ALA A 53 20.02 1.55 2.40
CA ALA A 53 20.36 0.49 1.46
C ALA A 53 20.81 -0.80 2.17
N VAL A 54 20.33 -1.92 1.64
CA VAL A 54 20.62 -3.29 2.08
C VAL A 54 21.11 -4.08 0.86
N SER A 55 22.42 -4.26 0.73
CA SER A 55 23.03 -4.93 -0.42
C SER A 55 22.63 -6.39 -0.59
N SER A 56 22.11 -7.04 0.46
CA SER A 56 21.61 -8.40 0.40
C SER A 56 20.15 -8.50 -0.03
N SER A 57 19.48 -7.37 -0.23
CA SER A 57 18.07 -7.31 -0.62
C SER A 57 17.90 -7.31 -2.12
N GLU A 58 16.93 -8.09 -2.60
CA GLU A 58 16.57 -8.13 -4.03
C GLU A 58 16.10 -6.76 -4.52
N ILE A 59 15.48 -5.97 -3.63
CA ILE A 59 14.99 -4.61 -3.92
C ILE A 59 15.86 -3.51 -3.27
N GLY A 60 17.11 -3.83 -2.94
CA GLY A 60 18.09 -2.86 -2.43
C GLY A 60 17.79 -2.26 -1.04
N HIS A 61 16.65 -2.57 -0.41
CA HIS A 61 16.22 -2.03 0.87
C HIS A 61 15.55 -3.10 1.75
N ALA A 62 15.47 -2.86 3.07
CA ALA A 62 14.73 -3.75 3.96
C ALA A 62 13.22 -3.67 3.70
N ALA A 63 12.53 -4.80 3.68
CA ALA A 63 11.09 -4.87 3.42
C ALA A 63 10.44 -6.06 4.12
N LEU A 64 9.14 -5.98 4.37
CA LEU A 64 8.34 -7.12 4.80
C LEU A 64 7.47 -7.56 3.62
N ILE A 65 7.71 -8.77 3.13
CA ILE A 65 7.06 -9.29 1.92
C ILE A 65 6.28 -10.55 2.28
N PHE A 66 4.98 -10.51 2.08
CA PHE A 66 4.13 -11.70 2.15
C PHE A 66 4.09 -12.35 0.76
N GLU A 67 4.80 -13.45 0.57
CA GLU A 67 4.85 -14.13 -0.72
C GLU A 67 3.54 -14.84 -1.05
N GLN A 68 3.34 -15.16 -2.32
CA GLN A 68 2.19 -15.91 -2.81
C GLN A 68 1.99 -17.22 -2.03
N GLY A 69 0.76 -17.43 -1.54
CA GLY A 69 0.38 -18.58 -0.71
C GLY A 69 0.78 -18.44 0.77
N SER A 70 1.19 -17.26 1.22
CA SER A 70 1.46 -16.98 2.64
C SER A 70 0.22 -16.48 3.39
N VAL A 71 0.33 -16.39 4.71
CA VAL A 71 -0.80 -16.01 5.57
C VAL A 71 -0.41 -14.89 6.55
N LEU A 72 -1.25 -13.86 6.63
CA LEU A 72 -1.25 -12.86 7.70
C LEU A 72 -2.50 -13.04 8.58
N LYS A 73 -2.30 -13.07 9.90
CA LYS A 73 -3.38 -12.95 10.88
C LYS A 73 -3.04 -11.86 11.90
N ALA A 74 -3.79 -10.76 11.89
CA ALA A 74 -3.63 -9.68 12.86
C ALA A 74 -4.98 -9.12 13.31
N GLY A 75 -5.04 -8.51 14.49
CA GLY A 75 -6.10 -7.53 14.77
C GLY A 75 -5.68 -6.18 14.21
N ARG A 76 -4.71 -5.55 14.84
CA ARG A 76 -4.14 -4.25 14.45
C ARG A 76 -2.64 -4.37 14.23
N LEU A 77 -2.23 -4.30 12.97
CA LEU A 77 -0.83 -4.27 12.56
C LEU A 77 -0.34 -2.82 12.42
N TYR A 78 0.79 -2.52 13.06
CA TYR A 78 1.51 -1.26 12.89
C TYR A 78 2.91 -1.51 12.38
N VAL A 79 3.26 -0.87 11.27
CA VAL A 79 4.58 -0.95 10.63
C VAL A 79 5.15 0.46 10.52
N ARG A 80 6.41 0.67 10.91
CA ARG A 80 7.05 2.00 10.94
C ARG A 80 8.49 1.95 10.44
N ALA A 81 8.99 3.00 9.82
CA ALA A 81 10.44 3.15 9.61
C ALA A 81 11.19 3.26 10.94
N CYS A 82 12.42 2.74 10.96
CA CYS A 82 13.38 2.98 12.02
C CYS A 82 14.79 3.28 11.48
N ASN A 83 15.63 3.87 12.32
CA ASN A 83 17.05 4.07 12.01
C ASN A 83 17.91 2.84 12.37
N ASP A 84 19.22 2.96 12.16
CA ASP A 84 20.28 2.00 12.52
C ASP A 84 20.35 1.63 14.01
N ARG A 85 19.66 2.40 14.88
CA ARG A 85 19.51 2.13 16.32
C ARG A 85 18.12 1.61 16.68
N PHE A 86 17.34 1.19 15.69
CA PHE A 86 15.98 0.67 15.82
C PHE A 86 15.01 1.61 16.52
N ARG A 87 15.25 2.92 16.40
CA ARG A 87 14.33 3.95 16.88
C ARG A 87 13.40 4.34 15.75
N PRO A 88 12.07 4.41 15.99
CA PRO A 88 11.15 4.93 14.99
C PRO A 88 11.55 6.35 14.56
N ILE A 89 11.49 6.61 13.26
CA ILE A 89 11.83 7.91 12.67
C ILE A 89 10.73 8.39 11.72
N LYS A 90 10.73 9.69 11.43
CA LYS A 90 9.79 10.36 10.53
C LYS A 90 10.43 10.61 9.16
N ARG A 91 10.96 9.54 8.56
CA ARG A 91 11.59 9.55 7.24
C ARG A 91 11.38 8.17 6.63
N ALA A 92 10.95 8.12 5.39
CA ALA A 92 10.88 6.89 4.60
C ALA A 92 12.16 6.78 3.77
N ASP A 93 12.68 5.57 3.64
CA ASP A 93 13.92 5.19 2.93
C ASP A 93 14.11 3.67 3.09
N ASN A 94 13.07 2.89 2.80
CA ASN A 94 13.03 1.44 2.95
C ASN A 94 12.16 0.80 1.85
N GLY A 95 12.11 -0.52 1.78
CA GLY A 95 11.37 -1.24 0.74
C GLY A 95 9.91 -1.51 1.09
N GLY A 96 9.31 -0.90 2.11
CA GLY A 96 7.87 -0.97 2.31
C GLY A 96 7.30 -2.33 2.77
N LEU A 97 5.99 -2.45 2.59
CA LEU A 97 5.18 -3.62 2.98
C LEU A 97 4.45 -4.17 1.76
N TRP A 98 4.68 -5.44 1.44
CA TRP A 98 4.19 -6.07 0.21
C TRP A 98 3.29 -7.26 0.49
N PHE A 99 2.23 -7.40 -0.28
CA PHE A 99 1.31 -8.55 -0.25
C PHE A 99 1.13 -9.15 -1.64
N PHE A 100 1.54 -10.41 -1.79
CA PHE A 100 1.46 -11.15 -3.05
C PHE A 100 0.33 -12.15 -3.02
N GLY A 101 -0.56 -12.05 -4.00
CA GLY A 101 -1.65 -13.00 -4.21
C GLY A 101 -1.41 -13.95 -5.37
N ALA A 102 -2.40 -14.78 -5.61
CA ALA A 102 -2.44 -15.75 -6.71
C ALA A 102 -3.52 -15.42 -7.77
N TYR A 103 -4.25 -14.31 -7.61
CA TYR A 103 -5.41 -13.97 -8.44
C TYR A 103 -5.05 -13.65 -9.89
N ARG A 104 -4.00 -12.85 -10.10
CA ARG A 104 -3.47 -12.48 -11.42
C ARG A 104 -1.95 -12.39 -11.36
N SER A 105 -1.32 -12.52 -12.53
CA SER A 105 0.11 -12.25 -12.65
C SER A 105 0.32 -10.74 -12.56
N ALA A 106 1.42 -10.31 -11.95
CA ALA A 106 1.81 -8.90 -11.87
C ALA A 106 3.32 -8.82 -11.71
N ALA A 107 3.91 -7.70 -12.11
CA ALA A 107 5.31 -7.40 -11.87
C ALA A 107 5.50 -5.89 -11.67
N LYS A 108 6.30 -5.53 -10.66
CA LYS A 108 6.70 -4.16 -10.30
C LYS A 108 8.02 -4.25 -9.51
N ASP A 109 8.93 -3.28 -9.66
CA ASP A 109 10.20 -3.12 -8.91
C ASP A 109 11.11 -4.37 -8.90
N GLY A 110 11.13 -5.11 -10.02
CA GLY A 110 11.86 -6.38 -10.13
C GLY A 110 11.25 -7.56 -9.36
N LEU A 111 10.12 -7.36 -8.68
CA LEU A 111 9.31 -8.41 -8.06
C LEU A 111 8.22 -8.87 -9.02
N SER A 112 7.83 -10.14 -8.91
CA SER A 112 6.75 -10.68 -9.75
C SER A 112 5.97 -11.77 -9.04
N VAL A 113 4.70 -11.89 -9.43
CA VAL A 113 3.79 -12.96 -9.03
C VAL A 113 3.18 -13.58 -10.28
N THR A 114 2.81 -14.86 -10.18
CA THR A 114 2.17 -15.57 -11.29
C THR A 114 0.81 -16.07 -10.85
N ALA A 115 -0.21 -15.80 -11.66
CA ALA A 115 -1.56 -16.32 -11.44
C ALA A 115 -1.52 -17.83 -11.18
N ALA A 116 -2.20 -18.28 -10.14
CA ALA A 116 -2.24 -19.68 -9.75
C ALA A 116 -3.64 -20.11 -9.30
N PRO A 117 -3.92 -21.42 -9.25
CA PRO A 117 -5.21 -21.92 -8.76
C PRO A 117 -5.49 -21.47 -7.32
N ALA A 118 -6.77 -21.38 -6.95
CA ALA A 118 -7.20 -20.97 -5.61
C ALA A 118 -6.64 -21.81 -4.45
N THR A 119 -6.10 -23.01 -4.71
CA THR A 119 -5.40 -23.83 -3.70
C THR A 119 -4.07 -23.24 -3.26
N ASP A 120 -3.49 -22.34 -4.06
CA ASP A 120 -2.24 -21.62 -3.79
C ASP A 120 -2.49 -20.17 -3.34
N ALA A 121 -3.75 -19.82 -3.08
CA ALA A 121 -4.16 -18.49 -2.66
C ALA A 121 -3.55 -18.11 -1.30
N SER A 122 -3.12 -16.85 -1.21
CA SER A 122 -2.73 -16.23 0.05
C SER A 122 -3.94 -15.99 0.94
N SER A 123 -3.72 -15.71 2.23
CA SER A 123 -4.79 -15.32 3.15
C SER A 123 -4.35 -14.21 4.08
N PHE A 124 -4.87 -13.01 3.86
CA PHE A 124 -4.51 -11.81 4.59
C PHE A 124 -5.71 -11.31 5.38
N SER A 125 -5.66 -11.42 6.71
CA SER A 125 -6.76 -10.95 7.58
C SER A 125 -6.25 -9.98 8.63
N ALA A 126 -6.88 -8.81 8.69
CA ALA A 126 -6.65 -7.79 9.72
C ALA A 126 -7.84 -6.86 9.91
N VAL A 127 -8.04 -6.38 11.14
CA VAL A 127 -8.97 -5.27 11.39
C VAL A 127 -8.38 -3.95 10.88
N LEU A 128 -7.07 -3.77 11.07
CA LEU A 128 -6.33 -2.57 10.64
C LEU A 128 -4.90 -2.95 10.26
N ILE A 129 -4.42 -2.41 9.15
CA ILE A 129 -2.98 -2.25 8.88
C ILE A 129 -2.66 -0.76 8.78
N ALA A 130 -1.66 -0.30 9.53
CA ALA A 130 -1.21 1.08 9.50
C ALA A 130 0.31 1.17 9.28
N THR A 131 0.72 1.81 8.19
CA THR A 131 2.11 2.08 7.83
C THR A 131 2.47 3.54 8.13
N TYR A 132 3.72 3.78 8.51
CA TYR A 132 4.23 5.12 8.80
C TYR A 132 5.64 5.26 8.27
N TYR A 133 5.86 6.22 7.38
CA TYR A 133 7.18 6.54 6.83
C TYR A 133 7.82 5.32 6.15
N LEU A 134 7.09 4.64 5.26
CA LEU A 134 7.61 3.49 4.51
C LEU A 134 7.79 3.86 3.04
N GLY A 135 8.57 3.06 2.32
CA GLY A 135 8.86 3.29 0.91
C GLY A 135 10.20 4.00 0.67
N HIS A 136 10.55 4.14 -0.60
CA HIS A 136 11.73 4.83 -1.11
C HIS A 136 11.28 5.76 -2.24
N ALA A 137 11.74 7.01 -2.22
CA ALA A 137 11.34 7.97 -3.24
C ALA A 137 12.17 7.76 -4.50
N ASP A 138 11.66 8.29 -5.61
CA ASP A 138 12.33 8.37 -6.88
C ASP A 138 13.80 8.82 -6.79
N PRO A 139 14.69 8.25 -7.61
CA PRO A 139 16.06 8.72 -7.69
C PRO A 139 16.07 10.15 -8.26
N VAL A 140 16.96 11.00 -7.73
CA VAL A 140 17.08 12.41 -8.15
C VAL A 140 17.50 12.59 -9.62
N SER A 141 17.80 11.50 -10.32
CA SER A 141 18.13 11.47 -11.75
C SER A 141 17.55 10.22 -12.38
N ASP A 142 16.96 10.37 -13.58
CA ASP A 142 16.41 9.27 -14.38
C ASP A 142 17.37 8.08 -14.41
N SER A 143 16.89 6.95 -13.89
CA SER A 143 17.57 5.67 -13.98
C SER A 143 16.70 4.70 -14.79
N ASN A 144 17.35 3.81 -15.54
CA ASN A 144 16.66 2.67 -16.15
C ASN A 144 16.87 1.38 -15.35
N ASP A 145 17.49 1.47 -14.16
CA ASP A 145 17.65 0.33 -13.27
C ASP A 145 16.36 0.19 -12.43
N PRO A 146 15.56 -0.87 -12.61
CA PRO A 146 14.34 -1.09 -11.82
C PRO A 146 14.62 -1.35 -10.33
N ILE A 147 15.89 -1.49 -9.92
CA ILE A 147 16.28 -1.50 -8.51
C ILE A 147 16.47 -0.06 -7.98
N GLU A 148 16.71 0.91 -8.85
CA GLU A 148 16.77 2.33 -8.47
C GLU A 148 15.40 3.01 -8.54
N ASP A 149 14.36 2.33 -9.03
CA ASP A 149 12.97 2.77 -8.92
C ASP A 149 12.58 3.10 -7.48
N ASP A 150 11.63 4.02 -7.39
CA ASP A 150 10.79 4.29 -6.25
C ASP A 150 10.10 3.01 -5.72
N ARG A 151 9.58 3.13 -4.50
CA ARG A 151 8.94 2.02 -3.78
C ARG A 151 7.87 2.58 -2.87
N ASP A 152 6.68 2.03 -2.99
CA ASP A 152 5.57 2.42 -2.14
C ASP A 152 5.78 2.00 -0.69
N GLY A 153 5.12 2.74 0.20
CA GLY A 153 4.99 2.33 1.58
C GLY A 153 4.10 1.09 1.77
N PHE A 154 3.22 0.77 0.82
CA PHE A 154 2.23 -0.30 0.91
C PHE A 154 1.74 -0.74 -0.48
N SER A 155 2.06 -1.98 -0.87
CA SER A 155 1.78 -2.49 -2.23
C SER A 155 1.12 -3.86 -2.21
N LEU A 156 0.16 -4.08 -3.11
CA LEU A 156 -0.46 -5.39 -3.35
C LEU A 156 -0.29 -5.79 -4.82
N MET A 157 0.18 -7.01 -5.04
CA MET A 157 0.33 -7.56 -6.39
C MET A 157 -0.47 -8.84 -6.56
N GLY A 158 -1.33 -8.89 -7.58
CA GLY A 158 -2.10 -10.07 -7.93
C GLY A 158 -3.01 -10.58 -6.80
N VAL A 159 -3.48 -9.70 -5.91
CA VAL A 159 -4.32 -10.07 -4.76
C VAL A 159 -5.79 -10.08 -5.14
N GLY A 160 -6.49 -11.18 -4.88
CA GLY A 160 -7.90 -11.32 -5.21
C GLY A 160 -8.87 -11.10 -4.04
N PRO A 161 -10.19 -11.04 -4.33
CA PRO A 161 -11.23 -10.85 -3.31
C PRO A 161 -11.30 -11.95 -2.25
N GLN A 162 -10.79 -13.14 -2.54
CA GLN A 162 -10.80 -14.29 -1.62
C GLN A 162 -9.57 -14.33 -0.71
N GLU A 163 -8.53 -13.57 -1.07
CA GLU A 163 -7.25 -13.52 -0.36
C GLU A 163 -7.22 -12.38 0.65
N TRP A 164 -8.01 -11.33 0.42
CA TRP A 164 -8.01 -10.10 1.20
C TRP A 164 -9.23 -9.96 2.12
N ASP A 165 -8.97 -10.03 3.42
CA ASP A 165 -9.92 -9.76 4.51
C ASP A 165 -9.33 -8.72 5.49
N VAL A 166 -8.85 -7.60 4.95
CA VAL A 166 -8.40 -6.45 5.75
C VAL A 166 -9.45 -5.35 5.73
N ALA A 167 -9.96 -4.97 6.89
CA ALA A 167 -11.06 -4.01 6.97
C ALA A 167 -10.60 -2.55 6.78
N GLU A 168 -9.41 -2.19 7.24
CA GLU A 168 -8.91 -0.82 7.21
C GLU A 168 -7.42 -0.75 6.87
N VAL A 169 -7.07 0.12 5.94
CA VAL A 169 -5.69 0.46 5.61
C VAL A 169 -5.46 1.94 5.93
N ARG A 170 -4.33 2.24 6.56
CA ARG A 170 -3.84 3.60 6.77
C ARG A 170 -2.40 3.72 6.31
N SER A 171 -2.15 4.58 5.35
CA SER A 171 -0.81 4.94 4.90
C SER A 171 -0.51 6.38 5.28
N TYR A 172 0.64 6.60 5.93
CA TYR A 172 1.08 7.90 6.40
C TYR A 172 2.50 8.15 5.94
N HIS A 173 2.69 9.22 5.17
CA HIS A 173 4.02 9.65 4.74
C HIS A 173 4.78 8.55 4.00
N SER A 174 4.13 7.92 3.03
CA SER A 174 4.85 7.09 2.07
C SER A 174 5.95 7.94 1.41
N ALA A 175 7.09 7.33 1.07
CA ALA A 175 8.13 8.04 0.30
C ALA A 175 7.68 8.35 -1.13
N ASP A 176 6.70 7.60 -1.58
CA ASP A 176 6.21 7.44 -2.93
C ASP A 176 4.67 7.30 -2.81
N ASP A 177 4.00 6.38 -3.50
CA ASP A 177 2.56 6.21 -3.44
C ASP A 177 2.03 5.79 -2.07
N GLY A 178 0.86 6.31 -1.73
CA GLY A 178 0.17 6.01 -0.50
C GLY A 178 -0.38 4.59 -0.45
N LEU A 179 -0.91 4.10 -1.56
CA LEU A 179 -1.46 2.76 -1.77
C LEU A 179 -1.29 2.40 -3.25
N ASP A 180 -0.50 1.37 -3.53
CA ASP A 180 -0.37 0.80 -4.87
C ASP A 180 -1.06 -0.56 -4.95
N LEU A 181 -1.91 -0.72 -5.97
CA LEU A 181 -2.43 -2.01 -6.39
C LEU A 181 -2.05 -2.33 -7.84
N THR A 182 -1.30 -3.39 -8.05
CA THR A 182 -1.01 -3.95 -9.38
C THR A 182 -1.80 -5.24 -9.61
N ASN A 183 -2.61 -5.31 -10.66
CA ASN A 183 -3.42 -6.47 -11.05
C ASN A 183 -4.24 -7.09 -9.91
N SER A 184 -4.75 -6.27 -9.00
CA SER A 184 -5.37 -6.67 -7.75
C SER A 184 -6.84 -6.25 -7.67
N GLN A 185 -7.62 -6.97 -6.88
CA GLN A 185 -9.00 -6.64 -6.56
C GLN A 185 -9.26 -6.82 -5.07
N ILE A 186 -9.45 -5.69 -4.38
CA ILE A 186 -9.70 -5.68 -2.94
C ILE A 186 -10.88 -4.79 -2.55
N ARG A 187 -11.36 -5.01 -1.32
CA ARG A 187 -12.40 -4.21 -0.69
C ARG A 187 -11.94 -3.80 0.71
N LEU A 188 -12.18 -2.54 1.06
CA LEU A 188 -11.90 -1.98 2.37
C LEU A 188 -13.18 -1.38 2.95
N GLN A 189 -13.32 -1.44 4.27
CA GLN A 189 -14.29 -0.62 4.97
C GLN A 189 -13.81 0.83 5.05
N ARG A 190 -12.51 1.04 5.28
CA ARG A 190 -11.92 2.37 5.44
C ARG A 190 -10.54 2.42 4.80
N LEU A 191 -10.28 3.50 4.08
CA LEU A 191 -8.96 3.84 3.58
C LEU A 191 -8.60 5.24 4.06
N ARG A 192 -7.37 5.39 4.53
CA ARG A 192 -6.77 6.68 4.82
C ARG A 192 -5.36 6.75 4.24
N VAL A 193 -5.12 7.69 3.37
CA VAL A 193 -3.80 8.05 2.85
C VAL A 193 -3.54 9.51 3.21
N VAL A 194 -2.36 9.80 3.75
CA VAL A 194 -1.98 11.16 4.18
C VAL A 194 -0.54 11.44 3.82
N ALA A 195 -0.35 12.54 3.09
CA ALA A 195 0.92 13.09 2.64
C ALA A 195 1.84 12.01 2.05
N PRO A 196 1.40 11.25 1.03
CA PRO A 196 2.30 10.42 0.23
C PRO A 196 3.38 11.28 -0.43
N GLY A 197 4.45 10.63 -0.88
CA GLY A 197 5.48 11.29 -1.67
C GLY A 197 4.96 11.68 -3.04
N GLU A 198 4.17 10.79 -3.63
CA GLU A 198 3.57 10.90 -4.97
C GLU A 198 2.06 10.77 -4.86
N ASP A 199 1.47 9.68 -5.35
CA ASP A 199 0.03 9.58 -5.47
C ASP A 199 -0.65 9.10 -4.19
N GLY A 200 -1.91 9.52 -4.07
CA GLY A 200 -2.80 9.03 -3.03
C GLY A 200 -3.08 7.53 -3.19
N ILE A 201 -3.57 7.18 -4.37
CA ILE A 201 -4.03 5.84 -4.74
C ILE A 201 -3.60 5.57 -6.17
N ASN A 202 -2.63 4.67 -6.35
CA ASN A 202 -2.18 4.21 -7.63
C ASN A 202 -2.78 2.82 -7.95
N LEU A 203 -3.39 2.68 -9.13
CA LEU A 203 -3.99 1.43 -9.59
C LEU A 203 -3.56 1.07 -11.02
N SER A 204 -2.77 0.01 -11.17
CA SER A 204 -2.50 -0.59 -12.49
C SER A 204 -3.35 -1.85 -12.68
N SER A 205 -4.32 -1.81 -13.60
CA SER A 205 -5.27 -2.89 -13.89
C SER A 205 -5.99 -3.46 -12.66
N SER A 206 -6.35 -2.57 -11.73
CA SER A 206 -6.76 -2.92 -10.37
C SER A 206 -8.10 -2.32 -9.96
N THR A 207 -8.76 -2.94 -8.98
CA THR A 207 -10.06 -2.48 -8.50
C THR A 207 -10.08 -2.38 -6.98
N LEU A 208 -10.49 -1.22 -6.49
CA LEU A 208 -10.61 -0.93 -5.07
C LEU A 208 -12.05 -0.53 -4.75
N GLN A 209 -12.64 -1.14 -3.74
CA GLN A 209 -13.93 -0.69 -3.21
C GLN A 209 -13.79 -0.18 -1.78
N VAL A 210 -14.37 0.98 -1.48
CA VAL A 210 -14.33 1.60 -0.13
C VAL A 210 -15.75 1.84 0.39
N ALA A 211 -16.09 1.18 1.51
CA ALA A 211 -17.47 1.12 1.96
C ALA A 211 -17.92 2.21 2.94
N ARG A 212 -17.05 2.68 3.86
CA ARG A 212 -17.47 3.56 4.97
C ARG A 212 -16.74 4.89 5.05
N SER A 213 -15.44 4.90 4.79
CA SER A 213 -14.65 6.13 4.85
C SER A 213 -13.49 6.08 3.87
N LEU A 214 -13.38 7.12 3.04
CA LEU A 214 -12.23 7.38 2.21
C LEU A 214 -11.62 8.71 2.63
N GLN A 215 -10.38 8.71 3.05
CA GLN A 215 -9.60 9.93 3.26
C GLN A 215 -8.33 9.86 2.43
N VAL A 216 -8.09 10.84 1.58
CA VAL A 216 -6.88 10.96 0.77
C VAL A 216 -6.45 12.42 0.80
N ASP A 217 -5.32 12.68 1.46
CA ASP A 217 -4.80 14.03 1.65
C ASP A 217 -3.41 14.08 1.01
N VAL A 218 -3.34 14.53 -0.23
CA VAL A 218 -2.12 14.69 -1.02
C VAL A 218 -1.71 16.16 -0.95
N ASP A 219 -0.47 16.41 -0.53
CA ASP A 219 0.06 17.77 -0.46
C ASP A 219 0.28 18.31 -1.88
N ILE A 220 -0.32 19.46 -2.17
CA ILE A 220 -0.09 20.14 -3.46
C ILE A 220 1.29 20.79 -3.39
N THR A 221 2.23 20.29 -4.17
CA THR A 221 3.60 20.81 -4.28
C THR A 221 3.89 21.28 -5.71
N ASP A 222 5.10 21.76 -5.96
CA ASP A 222 5.63 22.13 -7.27
C ASP A 222 6.23 20.95 -8.06
N VAL A 223 6.25 19.76 -7.46
CA VAL A 223 6.66 18.50 -8.10
C VAL A 223 5.47 17.98 -8.94
N PHE A 224 5.72 17.65 -10.21
CA PHE A 224 4.78 16.99 -11.12
C PHE A 224 4.54 15.52 -10.67
N ASP A 225 3.47 14.85 -11.12
CA ASP A 225 3.03 13.50 -10.65
C ASP A 225 2.67 13.43 -9.17
N ARG A 226 1.60 14.13 -8.77
CA ARG A 226 1.06 14.06 -7.40
C ARG A 226 -0.44 14.20 -7.40
N ASP A 227 -1.10 13.11 -7.68
CA ASP A 227 -2.53 13.03 -7.82
C ASP A 227 -3.19 12.25 -6.69
N ILE A 228 -4.47 12.56 -6.45
CA ILE A 228 -5.29 11.79 -5.51
C ILE A 228 -5.46 10.36 -6.02
N PHE A 229 -5.56 10.21 -7.34
CA PHE A 229 -5.77 8.97 -8.06
C PHE A 229 -4.88 9.00 -9.30
N ASP A 230 -4.10 7.94 -9.52
CA ASP A 230 -3.43 7.67 -10.78
C ASP A 230 -3.72 6.23 -11.21
N PHE A 231 -4.24 6.04 -12.43
CA PHE A 231 -4.75 4.75 -12.89
C PHE A 231 -4.23 4.35 -14.27
N GLU A 232 -3.55 3.21 -14.33
CA GLU A 232 -3.11 2.57 -15.56
C GLU A 232 -3.98 1.35 -15.91
N THR A 233 -4.07 0.99 -17.19
CA THR A 233 -5.02 -0.03 -17.68
C THR A 233 -4.44 -1.12 -18.58
N ASP A 234 -3.16 -1.45 -18.43
CA ASP A 234 -2.43 -2.42 -19.27
C ASP A 234 -3.16 -3.77 -19.52
N ASP A 235 -3.58 -4.43 -18.45
CA ASP A 235 -4.20 -5.75 -18.46
C ASP A 235 -5.73 -5.70 -18.22
N GLY A 236 -6.27 -4.51 -17.96
CA GLY A 236 -7.69 -4.33 -17.70
C GLY A 236 -8.03 -2.99 -17.04
N PRO A 237 -9.32 -2.77 -16.72
CA PRO A 237 -9.76 -1.49 -16.18
C PRO A 237 -9.26 -1.24 -14.77
N SER A 238 -8.98 0.03 -14.47
CA SER A 238 -8.66 0.51 -13.14
C SER A 238 -9.76 1.40 -12.58
N TYR A 239 -10.24 1.09 -11.38
CA TYR A 239 -11.28 1.91 -10.76
C TYR A 239 -11.35 1.83 -9.24
N VAL A 240 -11.80 2.94 -8.66
CA VAL A 240 -12.20 3.05 -7.26
C VAL A 240 -13.73 3.20 -7.19
N GLU A 241 -14.39 2.22 -6.59
CA GLU A 241 -15.81 2.31 -6.24
C GLU A 241 -15.96 2.79 -4.78
N ILE A 242 -16.60 3.94 -4.61
CA ILE A 242 -16.86 4.53 -3.29
C ILE A 242 -18.34 4.34 -2.98
N ALA A 243 -18.65 3.52 -1.97
CA ALA A 243 -20.03 3.12 -1.69
C ALA A 243 -20.91 4.31 -1.29
N GLN A 244 -22.21 4.18 -1.54
CA GLN A 244 -23.21 5.11 -0.99
C GLN A 244 -23.09 5.18 0.54
N HIS A 245 -23.21 6.38 1.09
CA HIS A 245 -23.04 6.74 2.50
C HIS A 245 -21.61 6.61 3.03
N CYS A 246 -20.62 6.40 2.17
CA CYS A 246 -19.23 6.58 2.52
C CYS A 246 -18.97 8.06 2.88
N HIS A 247 -18.21 8.29 3.95
CA HIS A 247 -17.67 9.61 4.28
C HIS A 247 -16.38 9.83 3.49
N VAL A 248 -16.38 10.79 2.58
CA VAL A 248 -15.24 11.11 1.72
C VAL A 248 -14.62 12.42 2.19
N ASP A 249 -13.30 12.43 2.36
CA ASP A 249 -12.50 13.60 2.70
C ASP A 249 -11.24 13.57 1.84
N ILE A 250 -11.28 14.20 0.67
CA ILE A 250 -10.20 14.18 -0.31
C ILE A 250 -9.71 15.60 -0.65
N CYS A 251 -8.39 15.75 -0.76
CA CYS A 251 -7.70 16.98 -1.09
C CYS A 251 -6.39 16.66 -1.84
N GLY A 252 -6.10 17.40 -2.91
CA GLY A 252 -4.93 17.18 -3.79
C GLY A 252 -5.22 17.65 -5.22
N VAL A 253 -4.43 17.23 -6.20
CA VAL A 253 -4.80 17.27 -7.63
C VAL A 253 -5.55 15.98 -7.96
N PHE A 254 -6.52 15.98 -8.89
CA PHE A 254 -7.46 14.84 -8.98
C PHE A 254 -6.87 13.57 -9.64
N GLY A 255 -5.91 13.70 -10.54
CA GLY A 255 -5.58 12.70 -11.56
C GLY A 255 -5.97 13.19 -12.94
N ASP A 256 -5.11 12.97 -13.92
CA ASP A 256 -5.35 13.20 -15.33
C ASP A 256 -5.95 11.96 -16.00
N GLN A 257 -6.59 12.15 -17.17
CA GLN A 257 -7.24 11.07 -17.93
C GLN A 257 -8.29 10.22 -17.16
N LEU A 258 -8.70 10.66 -15.96
CA LEU A 258 -9.68 9.97 -15.14
C LEU A 258 -11.10 10.49 -15.37
N HIS A 259 -12.05 9.58 -15.15
CA HIS A 259 -13.46 9.91 -15.13
C HIS A 259 -14.06 9.79 -13.73
N LEU A 260 -14.77 10.82 -13.29
CA LEU A 260 -15.60 10.79 -12.09
C LEU A 260 -17.08 10.68 -12.46
N LYS A 261 -17.74 9.62 -11.99
CA LYS A 261 -19.19 9.47 -12.02
C LYS A 261 -19.76 9.56 -10.60
N SER A 262 -20.30 10.71 -10.26
CA SER A 262 -20.98 10.94 -8.98
C SER A 262 -21.96 12.11 -9.08
N PRO A 263 -23.19 12.00 -8.53
CA PRO A 263 -24.10 13.13 -8.38
C PRO A 263 -23.81 13.98 -7.13
N ASP A 264 -23.00 13.47 -6.19
CA ASP A 264 -22.69 14.16 -4.93
C ASP A 264 -21.33 14.88 -4.99
N MET A 265 -20.35 14.31 -5.68
CA MET A 265 -19.02 14.89 -5.82
C MET A 265 -18.97 15.82 -7.04
N PRO A 266 -18.38 17.02 -6.93
CA PRO A 266 -18.23 17.93 -8.06
C PRO A 266 -17.31 17.30 -9.12
N ALA A 267 -17.53 17.64 -10.39
CA ALA A 267 -16.60 17.22 -11.44
C ALA A 267 -15.21 17.84 -11.20
N PRO A 268 -14.12 17.08 -11.43
CA PRO A 268 -12.77 17.63 -11.41
C PRO A 268 -12.57 18.61 -12.58
N SER A 269 -11.56 19.49 -12.44
CA SER A 269 -11.15 20.37 -13.53
C SER A 269 -10.32 19.58 -14.54
N GLU A 270 -10.51 19.84 -15.83
CA GLU A 270 -9.66 19.30 -16.92
C GLU A 270 -8.33 20.09 -17.06
N ALA A 271 -7.98 20.91 -16.07
CA ALA A 271 -6.81 21.77 -16.12
C ALA A 271 -5.78 21.26 -15.12
N ASP A 272 -4.57 21.07 -15.61
CA ASP A 272 -3.47 20.48 -14.86
C ASP A 272 -3.15 21.28 -13.59
N GLY A 273 -2.82 20.56 -12.52
CA GLY A 273 -2.42 21.15 -11.23
C GLY A 273 -3.52 21.91 -10.49
N VAL A 274 -4.78 21.81 -10.92
CA VAL A 274 -5.89 22.44 -10.21
C VAL A 274 -6.29 21.61 -8.99
N SER A 275 -6.27 22.25 -7.82
CA SER A 275 -6.68 21.62 -6.58
C SER A 275 -8.12 21.12 -6.66
N TYR A 276 -8.31 19.85 -6.31
CA TYR A 276 -9.60 19.23 -6.08
C TYR A 276 -9.84 19.03 -4.58
N ARG A 277 -11.08 19.27 -4.13
CA ARG A 277 -11.47 19.03 -2.74
C ARG A 277 -12.92 18.58 -2.64
N PHE A 278 -13.15 17.54 -1.85
CA PHE A 278 -14.49 17.12 -1.45
C PHE A 278 -14.49 16.61 -0.01
N LYS A 279 -15.46 17.06 0.79
CA LYS A 279 -15.63 16.62 2.18
C LYS A 279 -17.10 16.55 2.57
N ASP A 280 -17.73 15.42 2.36
CA ASP A 280 -19.08 15.10 2.83
C ASP A 280 -19.35 13.58 2.67
N PHE A 281 -20.58 13.16 2.94
CA PHE A 281 -21.10 11.85 2.62
C PHE A 281 -21.62 11.78 1.18
N LEU A 282 -21.45 10.62 0.52
CA LEU A 282 -22.17 10.29 -0.71
C LEU A 282 -23.62 9.93 -0.39
N ARG A 283 -24.56 10.86 -0.56
CA ARG A 283 -25.95 10.68 -0.14
C ARG A 283 -26.82 10.06 -1.21
N GLN A 284 -26.63 10.45 -2.47
CA GLN A 284 -27.51 10.12 -3.58
C GLN A 284 -27.15 8.77 -4.23
N SER A 285 -25.88 8.49 -4.46
CA SER A 285 -25.43 7.21 -5.05
C SER A 285 -23.98 6.88 -4.66
N PRO A 286 -23.51 5.66 -4.96
CA PRO A 286 -22.07 5.41 -5.02
C PRO A 286 -21.39 6.36 -6.03
N ALA A 287 -20.10 6.61 -5.82
CA ALA A 287 -19.23 7.28 -6.78
C ALA A 287 -18.28 6.26 -7.42
N LEU A 288 -17.91 6.50 -8.66
CA LEU A 288 -16.92 5.71 -9.38
C LEU A 288 -15.88 6.66 -9.96
N VAL A 289 -14.62 6.46 -9.60
CA VAL A 289 -13.45 7.04 -10.28
C VAL A 289 -12.86 5.92 -11.13
N TYR A 290 -12.56 6.16 -12.40
CA TYR A 290 -12.11 5.10 -13.29
C TYR A 290 -11.28 5.57 -14.48
N SER A 291 -10.45 4.64 -14.97
CA SER A 291 -9.89 4.59 -16.32
C SER A 291 -10.23 3.22 -16.93
N LEU A 292 -10.64 3.17 -18.21
CA LEU A 292 -11.21 1.95 -18.82
C LEU A 292 -10.43 1.37 -20.00
N ASN A 293 -9.58 2.13 -20.69
CA ASN A 293 -8.85 1.66 -21.86
C ASN A 293 -7.42 2.20 -21.82
N GLU A 294 -6.47 1.37 -22.29
CA GLU A 294 -5.13 1.84 -22.67
C GLU A 294 -5.28 2.99 -23.68
N ASP A 295 -4.46 4.03 -23.53
CA ASP A 295 -4.35 5.14 -24.49
C ASP A 295 -3.97 4.69 -25.92
#